data_AF-A0A9X2PBK3-F1
#
_entry.id   AF-A0A9X2PBK3-F1
#
_cell.length_a   1.000
_cell.length_b   1.000
_cell.length_c   1.000
_cell.angle_alpha   90.00
_cell.angle_beta   90.00
_cell.angle_gamma   90.00
#
_symmetry.space_group_name_H-M   'P 1'
#
loop_
_entity.id
_entity.type
_entity.pdbx_description
1 polymer ?
#
loop_
_entity_poly.entity_id
_entity_poly.type
_entity_poly.pdbx_seq_one_letter_code
_entity_poly.pdbx_strand_id
1 'polypeptide(L)'
;MSRTTIQKTKLKVAIILTVLIVMIFGKNILERRNFNELGNSFVSFYEDRLVVESYIFSISEKLFRIKLLVNHCQFESDYSHVVDEISTFESDILNLVKEFEDTKLTIAEAGFLTDFKKIIQENLRIADYQSLYSEESGINADKVKEYNSYIEKAILDLEKLSLIQIEEGKKLATNSEKVVNRSKIWAQFEVAALVILIVIIYLLIYTSRSIKSDFVE
;
A
#
# COMPACT_ATOMS: atom_id res chain seq x y z
N MET A 1 25.56 -14.09 -61.51
CA MET A 1 25.13 -13.11 -60.48
C MET A 1 26.03 -13.27 -59.24
N SER A 2 26.77 -12.23 -58.85
CA SER A 2 27.98 -12.32 -58.01
C SER A 2 27.74 -12.76 -56.55
N ARG A 3 28.59 -13.66 -56.03
CA ARG A 3 28.64 -14.13 -54.63
C ARG A 3 28.64 -12.98 -53.59
N THR A 4 29.12 -11.80 -53.96
CA THR A 4 29.16 -10.61 -53.10
C THR A 4 27.77 -10.06 -52.76
N THR A 5 26.78 -10.18 -53.63
CA THR A 5 25.41 -9.71 -53.37
C THR A 5 24.72 -10.60 -52.33
N ILE A 6 24.91 -11.92 -52.43
CA ILE A 6 24.34 -12.91 -51.50
C ILE A 6 24.91 -12.74 -50.07
N GLN A 7 26.21 -12.45 -49.95
CA GLN A 7 26.85 -12.20 -48.65
C GLN A 7 26.32 -10.91 -47.99
N LYS A 8 26.11 -9.85 -48.76
CA LYS A 8 25.51 -8.59 -48.27
C LYS A 8 24.08 -8.79 -47.76
N THR A 9 23.28 -9.65 -48.41
CA THR A 9 21.91 -9.96 -47.97
C THR A 9 21.90 -10.75 -46.66
N LYS A 10 22.79 -11.75 -46.53
CA LYS A 10 22.94 -12.54 -45.28
C LYS A 10 23.35 -11.67 -44.09
N LEU A 11 24.27 -10.71 -44.30
CA LEU A 11 24.70 -9.78 -43.25
C LEU A 11 23.57 -8.83 -42.81
N LYS A 12 22.80 -8.28 -43.76
CA LYS A 12 21.63 -7.43 -43.44
C LYS A 12 20.60 -8.18 -42.59
N VAL A 13 20.32 -9.43 -42.94
CA VAL A 13 19.42 -10.31 -42.19
C VAL A 13 19.94 -10.59 -40.78
N ALA A 14 21.22 -10.91 -40.64
CA ALA A 14 21.84 -11.14 -39.35
C ALA A 14 21.73 -9.91 -38.44
N ILE A 15 21.98 -8.71 -38.97
CA ILE A 15 21.82 -7.45 -38.23
C ILE A 15 20.37 -7.26 -37.75
N ILE A 16 19.39 -7.48 -38.63
CA ILE A 16 17.96 -7.35 -38.27
C ILE A 16 17.58 -8.31 -37.14
N LEU A 17 18.01 -9.57 -37.23
CA LEU A 17 17.77 -10.57 -36.20
C LEU A 17 18.43 -10.19 -34.87
N THR A 18 19.69 -9.74 -34.90
CA THR A 18 20.39 -9.28 -33.70
C THR A 18 19.67 -8.10 -33.04
N VAL A 19 19.22 -7.11 -33.81
CA VAL A 19 18.48 -5.96 -33.30
C VAL A 19 17.16 -6.40 -32.63
N LEU A 20 16.42 -7.32 -33.25
CA LEU A 20 15.18 -7.85 -32.69
C LEU A 20 15.42 -8.59 -31.35
N ILE A 21 16.47 -9.41 -31.28
CA ILE A 21 16.83 -10.12 -30.04
C ILE A 21 17.20 -9.13 -28.93
N VAL A 22 18.01 -8.11 -29.25
CA VAL A 22 18.38 -7.07 -28.29
C VAL A 22 17.15 -6.30 -27.82
N MET A 23 16.20 -6.01 -28.71
CA MET A 23 14.94 -5.36 -28.37
C MET A 23 14.09 -6.21 -27.41
N ILE A 24 13.94 -7.50 -27.67
CA ILE A 24 13.21 -8.44 -26.79
C ILE A 24 13.89 -8.52 -25.42
N PHE A 25 15.23 -8.62 -25.39
CA PHE A 25 15.99 -8.64 -24.15
C PHE A 25 15.84 -7.35 -23.34
N GLY A 26 15.90 -6.19 -24.01
CA GLY A 26 15.63 -4.89 -23.39
C GLY A 26 14.22 -4.80 -22.79
N LYS A 27 13.21 -5.31 -23.50
CA LYS A 27 11.83 -5.39 -23.00
C LYS A 27 11.74 -6.28 -21.75
N ASN A 28 12.41 -7.44 -21.74
CA ASN A 28 12.43 -8.33 -20.57
C ASN A 28 12.95 -7.62 -19.31
N ILE A 29 14.00 -6.80 -19.44
CA ILE A 29 14.52 -5.98 -18.34
C ILE A 29 13.48 -4.98 -17.85
N LEU A 30 12.76 -4.32 -18.77
CA LEU A 30 11.71 -3.36 -18.41
C LEU A 30 10.53 -4.03 -17.71
N GLU A 31 10.12 -5.21 -18.17
CA GLU A 31 9.05 -6.00 -17.55
C GLU A 31 9.41 -6.43 -16.13
N ARG A 32 10.67 -6.81 -15.90
CA ARG A 32 11.15 -7.13 -14.55
C ARG A 32 11.09 -5.92 -13.61
N ARG A 33 11.35 -4.71 -14.12
CA ARG A 33 11.16 -3.46 -13.34
C ARG A 33 9.70 -3.22 -13.00
N ASN A 34 8.80 -3.38 -13.96
CA ASN A 34 7.35 -3.24 -13.73
C ASN A 34 6.85 -4.27 -12.69
N PHE A 35 7.36 -5.50 -12.72
CA PHE A 35 7.01 -6.53 -11.74
C PHE A 35 7.48 -6.17 -10.33
N ASN A 36 8.70 -5.65 -10.19
CA ASN A 36 9.21 -5.18 -8.90
C ASN A 36 8.41 -3.96 -8.37
N GLU A 37 8.03 -3.03 -9.25
CA GLU A 37 7.17 -1.89 -8.91
C GLU A 37 5.81 -2.36 -8.37
N LEU A 38 5.22 -3.38 -9.00
CA LEU A 38 3.97 -3.99 -8.56
C LEU A 38 4.13 -4.70 -7.20
N GLY A 39 5.23 -5.43 -7.01
CA GLY A 39 5.56 -6.06 -5.72
C GLY A 39 5.70 -5.06 -4.60
N ASN A 40 6.44 -3.96 -4.83
CA ASN A 40 6.59 -2.88 -3.85
C ASN A 40 5.26 -2.19 -3.54
N SER A 41 4.40 -2.00 -4.54
CA SER A 41 3.06 -1.43 -4.35
C SER A 41 2.18 -2.34 -3.49
N PHE A 42 2.30 -3.67 -3.65
CA PHE A 42 1.59 -4.63 -2.81
C PHE A 42 2.09 -4.63 -1.36
N VAL A 43 3.41 -4.62 -1.15
CA VAL A 43 4.00 -4.51 0.20
C VAL A 43 3.53 -3.23 0.88
N SER A 44 3.59 -2.09 0.20
CA SER A 44 3.11 -0.81 0.77
C SER A 44 1.61 -0.81 1.03
N PHE A 45 0.80 -1.41 0.15
CA PHE A 45 -0.63 -1.56 0.39
C PHE A 45 -0.92 -2.42 1.63
N TYR A 46 -0.15 -3.48 1.86
CA TYR A 46 -0.31 -4.34 3.04
C TYR A 46 0.20 -3.65 4.32
N GLU A 47 1.49 -3.29 4.36
CA GLU A 47 2.15 -2.77 5.56
C GLU A 47 1.72 -1.34 5.90
N ASP A 48 1.64 -0.45 4.92
CA ASP A 48 1.41 0.98 5.17
C ASP A 48 -0.09 1.36 5.14
N ARG A 49 -0.97 0.52 4.57
CA ARG A 49 -2.41 0.84 4.45
C ARG A 49 -3.31 -0.13 5.20
N LEU A 50 -3.21 -1.44 4.94
CA LEU A 50 -4.10 -2.42 5.57
C LEU A 50 -3.78 -2.64 7.06
N VAL A 51 -2.51 -2.80 7.41
CA VAL A 51 -2.08 -2.94 8.81
C VAL A 51 -2.40 -1.67 9.61
N VAL A 52 -2.16 -0.50 9.01
CA VAL A 52 -2.51 0.79 9.63
C VAL A 52 -4.01 0.94 9.88
N GLU A 53 -4.87 0.53 8.94
CA GLU A 53 -6.32 0.49 9.18
C GLU A 53 -6.69 -0.42 10.36
N SER A 54 -5.97 -1.54 10.54
CA SER A 54 -6.15 -2.41 11.71
C SER A 54 -5.78 -1.69 13.02
N TYR A 55 -4.76 -0.83 13.01
CA TYR A 55 -4.42 0.01 14.17
C TYR A 55 -5.52 1.04 14.45
N ILE A 56 -5.98 1.77 13.43
CA ILE A 56 -7.04 2.76 13.56
C ILE A 56 -8.32 2.12 14.13
N PHE A 57 -8.69 0.95 13.62
CA PHE A 57 -9.83 0.18 14.12
C PHE A 57 -9.64 -0.23 15.59
N SER A 58 -8.48 -0.80 15.93
CA SER A 58 -8.17 -1.27 17.29
C SER A 58 -8.14 -0.14 18.32
N ILE A 59 -7.64 1.03 17.92
CA ILE A 59 -7.66 2.25 18.73
C ILE A 59 -9.10 2.73 18.92
N SER A 60 -9.89 2.78 17.84
CA SER A 60 -11.30 3.21 17.89
C SER A 60 -12.13 2.33 18.82
N GLU A 61 -11.91 1.01 18.79
CA GLU A 61 -12.54 0.06 19.70
C GLU A 61 -12.20 0.36 21.17
N LYS A 62 -10.92 0.61 21.47
CA LYS A 62 -10.46 0.94 22.83
C LYS A 62 -11.04 2.26 23.32
N LEU A 63 -11.05 3.30 22.48
CA LEU A 63 -11.69 4.57 22.81
C LEU A 63 -13.19 4.40 23.09
N PHE A 64 -13.88 3.54 22.34
CA PHE A 64 -15.28 3.23 22.60
C PHE A 64 -15.48 2.48 23.93
N ARG A 65 -14.62 1.52 24.26
CA ARG A 65 -14.64 0.83 25.56
C ARG A 65 -14.40 1.80 26.71
N ILE A 66 -13.42 2.68 26.58
CA ILE A 66 -13.17 3.76 27.55
C ILE A 66 -14.44 4.63 27.70
N LYS A 67 -15.07 5.03 26.59
CA LYS A 67 -16.33 5.80 26.62
C LYS A 67 -17.44 5.07 27.37
N LEU A 68 -17.58 3.75 27.18
CA LEU A 68 -18.57 2.96 27.91
C LEU A 68 -18.28 2.97 29.41
N LEU A 69 -17.05 2.71 29.81
CA LEU A 69 -16.62 2.71 31.23
C LEU A 69 -16.86 4.08 31.89
N VAL A 70 -16.49 5.17 31.21
CA VAL A 70 -16.69 6.56 31.67
C VAL A 70 -18.17 6.96 31.76
N ASN A 71 -19.06 6.32 31.00
CA ASN A 71 -20.50 6.61 31.08
C ASN A 71 -21.25 5.69 32.06
N HIS A 72 -20.67 4.54 32.42
CA HIS A 72 -21.28 3.59 33.36
C HIS A 72 -20.89 3.84 34.83
N CYS A 73 -20.05 4.84 35.13
CA CYS A 73 -19.63 5.16 36.50
C CYS A 73 -20.80 5.37 37.47
N GLN A 74 -21.97 5.80 36.97
CA GLN A 74 -23.16 6.12 37.77
C GLN A 74 -23.84 4.92 38.43
N PHE A 75 -23.48 3.69 38.05
CA PHE A 75 -24.19 2.48 38.48
C PHE A 75 -23.33 1.55 39.35
N GLU A 76 -22.04 1.84 39.52
CA GLU A 76 -21.09 0.97 40.22
C GLU A 76 -20.52 1.68 41.46
N SER A 77 -20.54 0.98 42.60
CA SER A 77 -20.09 1.53 43.88
C SER A 77 -18.57 1.46 44.10
N ASP A 78 -17.89 0.58 43.36
CA ASP A 78 -16.43 0.47 43.35
C ASP A 78 -15.90 0.80 41.96
N TYR A 79 -15.39 2.02 41.81
CA TYR A 79 -14.90 2.55 40.55
C TYR A 79 -13.38 2.37 40.38
N SER A 80 -12.69 1.77 41.35
CA SER A 80 -11.23 1.63 41.35
C SER A 80 -10.72 0.72 40.22
N HIS A 81 -11.40 -0.42 40.00
CA HIS A 81 -11.10 -1.37 38.94
C HIS A 81 -11.27 -0.76 37.53
N VAL A 82 -12.18 0.21 37.37
CA VAL A 82 -12.42 0.89 36.10
C VAL A 82 -11.22 1.76 35.71
N VAL A 83 -10.56 2.39 36.67
CA VAL A 83 -9.37 3.22 36.43
C VAL A 83 -8.21 2.38 35.90
N ASP A 84 -8.00 1.18 36.44
CA ASP A 84 -6.94 0.27 35.99
C ASP A 84 -7.20 -0.26 34.57
N GLU A 85 -8.45 -0.60 34.25
CA GLU A 85 -8.82 -1.09 32.91
C GLU A 85 -8.62 0.00 31.85
N ILE A 86 -9.03 1.22 32.16
CA ILE A 86 -8.81 2.39 31.31
C ILE A 86 -7.33 2.67 31.11
N SER A 87 -6.52 2.60 32.18
CA SER A 87 -5.06 2.72 32.08
C SER A 87 -4.48 1.81 31.02
N THR A 88 -4.99 0.57 31.02
CA THR A 88 -4.52 -0.48 30.14
C THR A 88 -4.87 -0.14 28.70
N PHE A 89 -6.11 0.30 28.44
CA PHE A 89 -6.53 0.74 27.12
C PHE A 89 -5.75 1.97 26.61
N GLU A 90 -5.48 2.97 27.46
CA GLU A 90 -4.65 4.13 27.09
C GLU A 90 -3.23 3.71 26.70
N SER A 91 -2.60 2.86 27.51
CA SER A 91 -1.26 2.35 27.22
C SER A 91 -1.24 1.58 25.90
N ASP A 92 -2.24 0.73 25.66
CA ASP A 92 -2.36 -0.01 24.40
C ASP A 92 -2.56 0.94 23.21
N ILE A 93 -3.37 1.98 23.35
CA ILE A 93 -3.55 3.01 22.32
C ILE A 93 -2.22 3.68 22.00
N LEU A 94 -1.44 4.08 23.01
CA LEU A 94 -0.14 4.71 22.79
C LEU A 94 0.87 3.77 22.11
N ASN A 95 0.82 2.47 22.42
CA ASN A 95 1.63 1.47 21.75
C ASN A 95 1.24 1.33 20.26
N LEU A 96 -0.06 1.25 19.97
CA LEU A 96 -0.56 1.20 18.59
C LEU A 96 -0.25 2.48 17.80
N VAL A 97 -0.31 3.65 18.45
CA VAL A 97 0.11 4.93 17.85
C VAL A 97 1.59 4.88 17.49
N LYS A 98 2.45 4.33 18.36
CA LYS A 98 3.87 4.18 18.07
C LYS A 98 4.13 3.25 16.89
N GLU A 99 3.43 2.12 16.82
CA GLU A 99 3.51 1.21 15.65
C GLU A 99 3.05 1.90 14.36
N PHE A 100 2.02 2.75 14.45
CA PHE A 100 1.57 3.57 13.32
C PHE A 100 2.65 4.61 12.94
N GLU A 101 3.28 5.29 13.89
CA GLU A 101 4.36 6.25 13.64
C GLU A 101 5.58 5.64 12.90
N ASP A 102 5.81 4.33 13.05
CA ASP A 102 6.91 3.61 12.38
C ASP A 102 6.60 3.24 10.91
N THR A 103 5.36 3.46 10.45
CA THR A 103 4.93 3.22 9.05
C THR A 103 5.22 4.41 8.13
N LYS A 104 4.99 4.26 6.81
CA LYS A 104 5.16 5.38 5.86
C LYS A 104 3.98 6.34 5.88
N LEU A 105 4.10 7.34 6.75
CA LEU A 105 3.13 8.42 6.86
C LEU A 105 3.21 9.42 5.69
N THR A 106 2.05 9.88 5.24
CA THR A 106 1.93 11.12 4.47
C THR A 106 2.07 12.34 5.39
N ILE A 107 2.28 13.52 4.79
CA ILE A 107 2.35 14.79 5.54
C ILE A 107 1.04 15.04 6.32
N ALA A 108 -0.11 14.72 5.70
CA ALA A 108 -1.41 14.88 6.33
C ALA A 108 -1.60 13.89 7.49
N GLU A 109 -1.22 12.62 7.31
CA GLU A 109 -1.29 11.60 8.35
C GLU A 109 -0.43 11.95 9.56
N ALA A 110 0.82 12.40 9.33
CA ALA A 110 1.70 12.83 10.41
C ALA A 110 1.09 13.97 11.23
N GLY A 111 0.41 14.91 10.58
CA GLY A 111 -0.32 16.00 11.25
C GLY A 111 -1.46 15.47 12.13
N PHE A 112 -2.39 14.71 11.56
CA PHE A 112 -3.53 14.16 12.30
C PHE A 112 -3.11 13.20 13.41
N LEU A 113 -2.08 12.37 13.19
CA LEU A 113 -1.57 11.43 14.18
C LEU A 113 -0.89 12.17 15.35
N THR A 114 -0.19 13.26 15.08
CA THR A 114 0.40 14.13 16.13
C THR A 114 -0.69 14.77 16.97
N ASP A 115 -1.73 15.32 16.32
CA ASP A 115 -2.87 15.93 17.01
C ASP A 115 -3.63 14.90 17.86
N PHE A 116 -3.86 13.71 17.31
CA PHE A 116 -4.46 12.58 18.01
C PHE A 116 -3.65 12.19 19.25
N LYS A 117 -2.35 11.96 19.08
CA LYS A 117 -1.43 11.58 20.17
C LYS A 117 -1.43 12.62 21.28
N LYS A 118 -1.48 13.90 20.92
CA LYS A 118 -1.59 15.00 21.89
C LYS A 118 -2.89 14.92 22.70
N ILE A 119 -4.02 14.62 22.07
CA ILE A 119 -5.29 14.42 22.79
C ILE A 119 -5.16 13.29 23.81
N ILE A 120 -4.59 12.15 23.40
CA ILE A 120 -4.39 11.01 24.31
C ILE A 120 -3.49 11.41 25.50
N GLN A 121 -2.36 12.07 25.21
CA GLN A 121 -1.34 12.36 26.21
C GLN A 121 -1.62 13.58 27.09
N GLU A 122 -2.46 14.52 26.67
CA GLU A 122 -2.71 15.76 27.43
C GLU A 122 -4.14 15.87 27.96
N ASN A 123 -5.10 15.20 27.34
CA ASN A 123 -6.53 15.37 27.66
C ASN A 123 -7.21 14.09 28.12
N LEU A 124 -6.65 12.92 27.78
CA LEU A 124 -7.17 11.61 28.14
C LEU A 124 -6.15 10.85 29.02
N ARG A 125 -5.47 11.51 29.96
CA ARG A 125 -4.50 10.83 30.84
C ARG A 125 -5.21 10.19 32.03
N ILE A 126 -4.72 9.02 32.42
CA ILE A 126 -5.08 8.37 33.70
C ILE A 126 -5.00 9.26 34.95
N ALA A 127 -4.09 10.24 35.01
CA ALA A 127 -3.98 11.12 36.17
C ALA A 127 -5.25 11.97 36.38
N ASP A 128 -6.00 12.24 35.31
CA ASP A 128 -7.25 12.98 35.35
C ASP A 128 -8.44 12.06 35.71
N TYR A 129 -8.27 10.74 35.77
CA TYR A 129 -9.34 9.80 36.12
C TYR A 129 -9.75 9.83 37.59
N GLN A 130 -8.79 10.08 38.48
CA GLN A 130 -9.10 10.34 39.90
C GLN A 130 -9.92 11.63 40.08
N SER A 131 -10.01 12.49 39.05
CA SER A 131 -10.89 13.67 39.05
C SER A 131 -12.30 13.38 38.54
N LEU A 132 -12.54 12.22 37.91
CA LEU A 132 -13.86 11.77 37.47
C LEU A 132 -14.70 11.20 38.63
N TYR A 133 -14.04 10.60 39.62
CA TYR A 133 -14.67 9.98 40.78
C TYR A 133 -13.84 10.16 42.04
N SER A 134 -14.50 10.50 43.15
CA SER A 134 -13.90 10.44 44.49
C SER A 134 -14.89 9.79 45.47
N GLU A 135 -14.38 9.08 46.47
CA GLU A 135 -15.22 8.48 47.52
C GLU A 135 -16.00 9.56 48.31
N GLU A 136 -15.45 10.76 48.46
CA GLU A 136 -16.10 11.87 49.18
C GLU A 136 -17.16 12.62 48.36
N SER A 137 -16.91 12.85 47.06
CA SER A 137 -17.74 13.73 46.22
C SER A 137 -18.59 12.98 45.19
N GLY A 138 -18.38 11.67 45.05
CA GLY A 138 -18.98 10.86 43.99
C GLY A 138 -18.44 11.26 42.61
N ILE A 139 -19.29 11.15 41.59
CA ILE A 139 -18.93 11.36 40.18
C ILE A 139 -18.96 12.84 39.82
N ASN A 140 -17.91 13.30 39.15
CA ASN A 140 -17.83 14.64 38.59
C ASN A 140 -18.41 14.69 37.17
N ALA A 141 -19.70 15.02 37.06
CA ALA A 141 -20.43 15.03 35.79
C ALA A 141 -19.85 16.01 34.74
N ASP A 142 -19.31 17.15 35.17
CA ASP A 142 -18.69 18.12 34.26
C ASP A 142 -17.40 17.57 33.67
N LYS A 143 -16.59 16.89 34.49
CA LYS A 143 -15.37 16.22 34.02
C LYS A 143 -15.66 15.03 33.12
N VAL A 144 -16.68 14.24 33.41
CA VAL A 144 -17.15 13.16 32.52
C VAL A 144 -17.57 13.71 31.16
N LYS A 145 -18.26 14.86 31.13
CA LYS A 145 -18.67 15.52 29.89
C LYS A 145 -17.46 16.06 29.10
N GLU A 146 -16.51 16.71 29.78
CA GLU A 146 -15.26 17.16 29.18
C GLU A 146 -14.48 15.99 28.55
N TYR A 147 -14.35 14.90 29.30
CA TYR A 147 -13.66 13.68 28.87
C TYR A 147 -14.30 13.05 27.62
N ASN A 148 -15.63 12.91 27.63
CA ASN A 148 -16.39 12.44 26.47
C ASN A 148 -16.17 13.30 25.23
N SER A 149 -16.06 14.63 25.39
CA SER A 149 -15.78 15.54 24.27
C SER A 149 -14.40 15.30 23.66
N TYR A 150 -13.40 14.96 24.48
CA TYR A 150 -12.07 14.62 23.98
C TYR A 150 -12.03 13.27 23.27
N ILE A 151 -12.76 12.25 23.77
CA ILE A 151 -12.92 10.97 23.07
C ILE A 151 -13.58 11.20 21.70
N GLU A 152 -14.64 11.99 21.63
CA GLU A 152 -15.32 12.29 20.37
C GLU A 152 -14.39 12.98 19.37
N LYS A 153 -13.59 13.94 19.83
CA LYS A 153 -12.55 14.57 19.00
C LYS A 153 -11.52 13.55 18.50
N ALA A 154 -11.04 12.66 19.38
CA ALA A 154 -10.08 11.63 19.03
C ALA A 154 -10.64 10.64 17.97
N ILE A 155 -11.91 10.23 18.11
CA ILE A 155 -12.59 9.39 17.11
C ILE A 155 -12.72 10.11 15.76
N LEU A 156 -13.06 11.39 15.75
CA LEU A 156 -13.15 12.19 14.52
C LEU A 156 -11.79 12.31 13.81
N ASP A 157 -10.69 12.42 14.57
CA ASP A 157 -9.35 12.44 13.98
C ASP A 157 -8.94 11.07 13.40
N LEU A 158 -9.35 9.97 14.04
CA LEU A 158 -9.19 8.61 13.50
C LEU A 158 -10.02 8.39 12.22
N GLU A 159 -11.24 8.92 12.15
CA GLU A 159 -12.07 8.86 10.94
C GLU A 159 -11.39 9.58 9.77
N LYS A 160 -10.82 10.78 10.01
CA LYS A 160 -10.04 11.50 9.00
C LYS A 160 -8.82 10.71 8.55
N LEU A 161 -8.09 10.11 9.50
CA LEU A 161 -6.95 9.24 9.19
C LEU A 161 -7.38 8.08 8.29
N SER A 162 -8.48 7.40 8.62
CA SER A 162 -8.99 6.28 7.82
C SER A 162 -9.42 6.70 6.41
N LEU A 163 -10.04 7.87 6.27
CA LEU A 163 -10.37 8.42 4.95
C LEU A 163 -9.12 8.67 4.10
N ILE A 164 -8.03 9.16 4.69
CA ILE A 164 -6.75 9.34 3.99
C ILE A 164 -6.17 7.98 3.59
N GLN A 165 -6.21 6.97 4.47
CA GLN A 165 -5.75 5.62 4.17
C GLN A 165 -6.47 5.00 2.97
N ILE A 166 -7.80 5.15 2.91
CA ILE A 166 -8.61 4.68 1.78
C ILE A 166 -8.22 5.41 0.49
N GLU A 167 -7.99 6.72 0.54
CA GLU A 167 -7.56 7.50 -0.63
C GLU A 167 -6.17 7.06 -1.14
N GLU A 168 -5.20 6.92 -0.25
CA GLU A 168 -3.85 6.46 -0.58
C GLU A 168 -3.84 5.01 -1.07
N GLY A 169 -4.64 4.13 -0.45
CA GLY A 169 -4.86 2.77 -0.92
C GLY A 169 -5.43 2.73 -2.34
N LYS A 170 -6.39 3.61 -2.66
CA LYS A 170 -6.94 3.74 -4.01
C LYS A 170 -5.89 4.24 -5.02
N LYS A 171 -5.02 5.17 -4.62
CA LYS A 171 -3.91 5.65 -5.48
C LYS A 171 -2.94 4.51 -5.81
N LEU A 172 -2.54 3.71 -4.82
CA LEU A 172 -1.69 2.53 -5.01
C LEU A 172 -2.33 1.50 -5.95
N ALA A 173 -3.61 1.19 -5.75
CA ALA A 173 -4.36 0.26 -6.60
C ALA A 173 -4.44 0.76 -8.04
N THR A 174 -4.80 2.04 -8.23
CA THR A 174 -4.92 2.67 -9.56
C THR A 174 -3.56 2.70 -10.29
N ASN A 175 -2.47 2.98 -9.59
CA ASN A 175 -1.14 2.98 -10.19
C ASN A 175 -0.69 1.56 -10.56
N SER A 176 -0.96 0.58 -9.71
CA SER A 176 -0.73 -0.84 -10.00
C SER A 176 -1.47 -1.29 -11.25
N GLU A 177 -2.75 -0.90 -11.39
CA GLU A 177 -3.56 -1.19 -12.59
C GLU A 177 -2.95 -0.60 -13.86
N LYS A 178 -2.46 0.65 -13.81
CA LYS A 178 -1.77 1.29 -14.95
C LYS A 178 -0.52 0.50 -15.36
N VAL A 179 0.28 0.04 -14.39
CA VAL A 179 1.49 -0.77 -14.65
C VAL A 179 1.13 -2.11 -15.29
N VAL A 180 0.07 -2.77 -14.81
CA VAL A 180 -0.44 -4.03 -15.38
C VAL A 180 -0.96 -3.82 -16.80
N ASN A 181 -1.80 -2.82 -17.04
CA ASN A 181 -2.37 -2.52 -18.35
C ASN A 181 -1.28 -2.18 -19.37
N ARG A 182 -0.31 -1.35 -18.99
CA ARG A 182 0.87 -1.05 -19.83
C ARG A 182 1.63 -2.34 -20.17
N SER A 183 1.90 -3.19 -19.18
CA SER A 183 2.65 -4.43 -19.38
C SER A 183 1.90 -5.41 -20.29
N LYS A 184 0.57 -5.49 -20.17
CA LYS A 184 -0.29 -6.32 -21.04
C LYS A 184 -0.24 -5.88 -22.50
N ILE A 185 -0.32 -4.58 -22.77
CA ILE A 185 -0.21 -4.03 -24.13
C ILE A 185 1.16 -4.38 -24.73
N TRP A 186 2.24 -4.17 -23.97
CA TRP A 186 3.60 -4.51 -24.42
C TRP A 186 3.78 -6.01 -24.69
N ALA A 187 3.21 -6.88 -23.86
CA ALA A 187 3.25 -8.32 -24.08
C ALA A 187 2.54 -8.73 -25.38
N GLN A 188 1.41 -8.08 -25.73
CA GLN A 188 0.73 -8.34 -27.00
C GLN A 188 1.59 -7.95 -28.21
N PHE A 189 2.25 -6.78 -28.16
CA PHE A 189 3.19 -6.38 -29.22
C PHE A 189 4.37 -7.34 -29.34
N GLU A 190 4.89 -7.86 -28.22
CA GLU A 190 5.97 -8.84 -28.24
C GLU A 190 5.54 -10.14 -28.91
N VAL A 191 4.36 -10.68 -28.58
CA VAL A 191 3.83 -11.89 -29.23
C VAL A 191 3.68 -11.67 -30.74
N ALA A 192 3.14 -10.52 -31.17
CA ALA A 192 3.03 -10.18 -32.58
C ALA A 192 4.40 -10.10 -33.27
N ALA A 193 5.39 -9.46 -32.62
CA ALA A 193 6.75 -9.36 -33.13
C ALA A 193 7.42 -10.74 -33.25
N LEU A 194 7.22 -11.64 -32.28
CA LEU A 194 7.72 -13.01 -32.32
C LEU A 194 7.13 -13.80 -33.48
N VAL A 195 5.83 -13.68 -33.75
CA VAL A 195 5.19 -14.33 -34.90
C VAL A 195 5.77 -13.83 -36.23
N ILE A 196 5.92 -12.50 -36.39
CA ILE A 196 6.53 -11.91 -37.58
C ILE A 196 7.97 -12.42 -37.77
N LEU A 197 8.73 -12.50 -36.67
CA LEU A 197 10.10 -13.00 -36.67
C LEU A 197 10.17 -14.46 -37.15
N ILE A 198 9.28 -15.33 -36.67
CA ILE A 198 9.20 -16.73 -37.11
C ILE A 198 8.91 -16.81 -38.62
N VAL A 199 7.96 -16.01 -39.13
CA VAL A 199 7.62 -15.97 -40.56
C VAL A 199 8.81 -15.52 -41.40
N ILE A 200 9.53 -14.47 -40.98
CA ILE A 200 10.73 -13.99 -41.68
C ILE A 200 11.80 -15.07 -41.74
N ILE A 201 12.08 -15.74 -40.61
CA ILE A 201 13.05 -16.85 -40.57
C ILE A 201 12.64 -17.97 -41.52
N TYR A 202 11.37 -18.37 -41.52
CA TYR A 202 10.86 -19.43 -42.41
C TYR A 202 11.06 -19.08 -43.89
N LEU A 203 10.69 -17.87 -44.31
CA LEU A 203 10.86 -17.39 -45.69
C LEU A 203 12.35 -17.37 -46.10
N LEU A 204 13.23 -16.92 -45.21
CA LEU A 204 14.67 -16.89 -45.46
C LEU A 204 15.25 -18.31 -45.68
N ILE A 205 14.84 -19.28 -44.87
CA ILE A 205 15.27 -20.66 -45.02
C ILE A 205 14.75 -21.25 -46.35
N TYR A 206 13.49 -20.99 -46.69
CA TYR A 206 12.88 -21.48 -47.91
C TYR A 206 13.57 -20.94 -49.17
N THR A 207 13.77 -19.61 -49.27
CA THR A 207 14.49 -19.00 -50.40
C THR A 207 15.94 -19.45 -50.47
N SER A 208 16.61 -19.67 -49.33
CA SER A 208 17.97 -20.21 -49.32
C SER A 208 18.08 -21.65 -49.83
N ARG A 209 17.03 -22.47 -49.70
CA ARG A 209 17.01 -23.85 -50.23
C ARG A 209 16.78 -23.87 -51.73
N SER A 210 15.89 -23.04 -52.25
CA SER A 210 15.62 -22.92 -53.70
C SER A 210 16.87 -22.55 -54.52
N ILE A 211 17.75 -21.70 -53.99
CA ILE A 211 19.01 -21.35 -54.69
C ILE A 211 19.95 -22.56 -54.84
N LYS A 212 19.80 -23.60 -54.02
CA LYS A 212 20.69 -24.78 -54.04
C LYS A 212 20.25 -25.85 -55.05
N SER A 213 18.99 -25.85 -55.52
CA SER A 213 18.51 -26.81 -56.52
C SER A 213 18.92 -26.43 -57.95
N ASP A 214 19.04 -25.14 -58.25
CA ASP A 214 19.38 -24.65 -59.60
C ASP A 214 20.87 -24.80 -59.97
N PHE A 215 21.69 -25.36 -59.07
CA PHE A 215 23.13 -25.61 -59.30
C PHE A 215 23.47 -27.11 -59.47
N VAL A 216 22.46 -28.00 -59.51
CA VAL A 216 22.67 -29.47 -59.60
C VAL A 216 22.05 -30.07 -60.88
N GLU A 217 21.70 -29.25 -61.87
CA GLU A 217 21.35 -29.73 -63.22
C GLU A 217 22.51 -29.50 -64.21
#